data_AF-A0A2A2S7U3-F1
#
_entry.id   AF-A0A2A2S7U3-F1
#
_cell.length_a   1.000
_cell.length_b   1.000
_cell.length_c   1.000
_cell.angle_alpha   90.00
_cell.angle_beta   90.00
_cell.angle_gamma   90.00
#
_symmetry.space_group_name_H-M   'P 1'
#
loop_
_entity.id
_entity.type
_entity.pdbx_description
1 polymer ?
#
loop_
_entity_poly.entity_id
_entity_poly.type
_entity_poly.pdbx_seq_one_letter_code
_entity_poly.pdbx_strand_id
1 'polypeptide(L)' 'MSIIYFLIGCSVLLALAFLSAFFWAQRSGQNDDLYTPSVRILLDDEQEAVEDK' A
#
# COMPACT_ATOMS: atom_id res chain seq x y z
N MET A 1 -35.40 9.24 13.98
CA MET A 1 -34.91 10.19 12.96
C MET A 1 -33.55 10.81 13.29
N SER A 2 -33.18 11.01 14.57
CA SER A 2 -31.85 11.54 14.93
C SER A 2 -30.66 10.63 14.55
N ILE A 3 -30.85 9.31 14.56
CA ILE A 3 -29.78 8.33 14.27
C ILE A 3 -29.29 8.41 12.81
N ILE A 4 -30.14 8.87 11.90
CA ILE A 4 -29.82 8.97 10.47
C ILE A 4 -28.74 10.03 10.26
N TYR A 5 -28.81 11.17 10.96
CA TYR A 5 -27.79 12.20 10.89
C TYR A 5 -26.43 11.73 11.41
N PHE A 6 -26.42 10.92 12.47
CA PHE A 6 -25.19 10.29 12.97
C PHE A 6 -24.59 9.31 11.96
N LEU A 7 -25.42 8.45 11.35
CA LEU A 7 -24.99 7.50 10.33
C LEU A 7 -24.42 8.18 9.09
N ILE A 8 -25.03 9.30 8.66
CA ILE A 8 -24.52 10.13 7.55
C ILE A 8 -23.14 10.70 7.91
N GLY A 9 -22.96 11.24 9.12
CA GLY A 9 -21.65 11.73 9.56
C GLY A 9 -20.59 10.63 9.57
N CYS A 10 -20.95 9.45 10.07
CA CYS A 10 -20.08 8.28 10.12
C CYS A 10 -19.69 7.79 8.73
N SER A 11 -20.63 7.74 7.77
CA SER A 11 -20.34 7.30 6.40
C SER A 11 -19.42 8.28 5.66
N VAL A 12 -19.61 9.59 5.85
CA VAL A 12 -18.73 10.61 5.27
C VAL A 12 -17.33 10.51 5.86
N LEU A 13 -17.20 10.33 7.18
CA LEU A 13 -15.89 10.11 7.82
C LEU A 13 -15.20 8.87 7.27
N LEU A 14 -15.93 7.76 7.11
CA LEU A 14 -15.39 6.53 6.55
C LEU A 14 -14.90 6.75 5.11
N ALA A 15 -15.70 7.42 4.28
CA ALA A 15 -15.33 7.75 2.90
C ALA A 15 -14.07 8.61 2.83
N LEU A 16 -13.94 9.63 3.68
CA LEU A 16 -12.75 10.48 3.75
C LEU A 16 -11.51 9.71 4.24
N ALA A 17 -11.68 8.78 5.18
CA ALA A 17 -10.59 7.92 5.64
C ALA A 17 -10.06 7.04 4.49
N PHE A 18 -10.96 6.39 3.74
CA PHE A 18 -10.57 5.59 2.57
C PHE A 18 -9.92 6.44 1.48
N LEU A 19 -10.45 7.63 1.20
CA LEU A 19 -9.88 8.55 0.24
C LEU A 19 -8.46 9.01 0.64
N SER A 20 -8.25 9.30 1.93
CA SER A 20 -6.94 9.69 2.46
C SER A 20 -5.93 8.54 2.37
N ALA A 21 -6.36 7.33 2.71
CA ALA A 21 -5.55 6.12 2.57
C ALA A 21 -5.18 5.84 1.10
N PHE A 22 -6.11 6.09 0.18
CA PHE A 22 -5.86 5.96 -1.26
C PHE A 22 -4.75 6.91 -1.74
N PHE A 23 -4.80 8.19 -1.38
CA PHE A 23 -3.75 9.14 -1.75
C PHE A 23 -2.40 8.81 -1.10
N TRP A 24 -2.40 8.33 0.15
CA TRP A 24 -1.18 7.85 0.82
C TRP A 24 -0.55 6.67 0.07
N ALA A 25 -1.37 5.67 -0.32
CA ALA A 25 -0.91 4.51 -1.08
C ALA A 25 -0.35 4.89 -2.46
N GLN A 26 -1.02 5.81 -3.18
CA GLN A 26 -0.52 6.33 -4.46
C GLN A 26 0.82 7.05 -4.29
N ARG A 27 0.99 7.85 -3.25
CA ARG A 27 2.24 8.58 -2.99
C ARG A 27 3.37 7.66 -2.51
N SER A 28 3.06 6.51 -1.91
CA SER A 28 4.06 5.56 -1.42
C SER A 28 4.83 4.85 -2.54
N GLY A 29 4.44 5.01 -3.81
CA GLY A 29 5.11 4.36 -4.95
C GLY A 29 5.01 2.83 -4.93
N GLN A 30 4.14 2.28 -4.08
CA GLN A 30 3.97 0.82 -3.93
C GLN A 30 3.44 0.17 -5.22
N ASN A 31 2.80 0.96 -6.09
CA ASN A 31 2.29 0.53 -7.39
C ASN A 31 3.29 0.73 -8.53
N ASP A 32 4.48 1.29 -8.28
CA ASP A 32 5.45 1.59 -9.34
C ASP A 32 6.30 0.36 -9.67
N ASP A 33 6.45 -0.56 -8.71
CA ASP A 33 7.30 -1.74 -8.86
C ASP A 33 6.49 -3.01 -9.18
N LEU A 34 6.24 -3.23 -10.47
CA LEU A 34 5.50 -4.40 -10.98
C LEU A 34 6.40 -5.60 -11.33
N TYR A 35 7.73 -5.43 -11.33
CA TYR A 35 8.66 -6.40 -11.94
C TYR A 35 9.82 -6.81 -11.05
N THR A 36 10.41 -5.88 -10.31
CA THR A 36 11.59 -6.14 -9.47
C THR A 36 11.35 -7.15 -8.33
N PRO A 37 10.16 -7.26 -7.69
CA PRO A 37 9.99 -8.12 -6.52
C PRO A 37 10.14 -9.61 -6.85
N SER A 38 9.64 -10.04 -8.01
CA SER A 38 9.69 -11.46 -8.42
C SER A 38 11.06 -11.88 -8.94
N VAL A 39 11.86 -10.94 -9.44
CA VAL A 39 13.22 -11.21 -9.94
C VAL A 39 14.25 -11.14 -8.82
N ARG A 40 14.03 -10.30 -7.80
CA ARG A 40 14.94 -10.15 -6.64
C ARG A 40 15.29 -11.48 -5.99
N ILE A 41 14.30 -12.31 -5.67
CA ILE A 41 14.51 -13.61 -4.99
C ILE A 41 15.36 -14.59 -5.81
N LEU A 42 15.39 -14.45 -7.14
CA LEU A 42 16.22 -15.28 -8.02
C LEU A 42 17.68 -14.81 -8.08
N LEU A 43 17.94 -13.56 -7.72
CA LEU A 43 19.27 -12.92 -7.75
C LEU A 43 19.92 -12.87 -6.36
N ASP A 44 19.13 -13.00 -5.29
CA ASP A 44 19.62 -12.99 -3.91
C ASP A 44 20.65 -14.11 -3.67
N ASP A 45 20.44 -15.32 -4.24
CA ASP A 45 21.37 -16.46 -4.13
C ASP A 45 22.74 -16.21 -4.82
N GLU A 46 22.78 -15.41 -5.89
CA GLU A 46 24.04 -15.09 -6.59
C GLU A 46 24.88 -14.08 -5.79
N GLN A 47 24.23 -13.17 -5.06
CA GLN A 47 24.91 -12.14 -4.29
C GLN A 47 25.59 -12.70 -3.04
N GLU A 48 24.95 -13.65 -2.35
CA GLU A 48 25.57 -14.36 -1.20
C GLU A 48 26.83 -15.14 -1.62
N ALA A 49 26.84 -15.74 -2.82
CA ALA A 49 27.98 -16.51 -3.33
C ALA A 49 29.21 -15.66 -3.72
N VAL A 50 29.05 -14.33 -3.86
CA VAL A 50 30.15 -13.39 -4.17
C VAL A 50 30.72 -12.77 -2.89
N GLU A 51 29.93 -12.59 -1.83
CA GLU A 51 30.40 -12.05 -0.55
C GLU A 51 31.24 -13.05 0.25
N ASP A 52 31.04 -14.34 0.05
CA ASP A 52 31.77 -15.42 0.75
C ASP A 52 33.12 -15.81 0.10
N LYS A 53 33.65 -15.00 -0.83
CA LYS A 53 34.95 -15.20 -1.51
C LYS A 53 35.90 -14.02 -1.33
#